data_AF-X1VKZ1-F1
#
_entry.id   AF-X1VKZ1-F1
#
_cell.length_a   1.000
_cell.length_b   1.000
_cell.length_c   1.000
_cell.angle_alpha   90.00
_cell.angle_beta   90.00
_cell.angle_gamma   90.00
#
_symmetry.space_group_name_H-M   'P 1'
#
loop_
_entity.id
_entity.type
_entity.pdbx_description
1 polymer ?
#
loop_
_entity_poly.entity_id
_entity_poly.type
_entity_poly.pdbx_seq_one_letter_code
_entity_poly.pdbx_strand_id
1 'polypeptide(L)'
;MPLSQEYESIVGFATTLVALAGVAVMVRGIGGAMFHHSIPPEDLDRIAKKYGYWAARRAEAMVPHMDVEACEREAKRLYEVIKYRR
;
A
#
# COMPACT_ATOMS: atom_id res chain seq x y z
N MET A 1 -7.59 7.16 45.68
CA MET A 1 -6.72 6.59 44.62
C MET A 1 -5.62 7.61 44.33
N PRO A 2 -4.34 7.21 44.22
CA PRO A 2 -3.27 8.19 44.00
C PRO A 2 -3.32 8.69 42.55
N LEU A 3 -3.44 10.01 42.38
CA LEU A 3 -3.51 10.74 41.10
C LEU A 3 -2.35 10.42 40.13
N SER A 4 -1.22 9.94 40.65
CA SER A 4 -0.05 9.55 39.86
C SER A 4 -0.30 8.34 38.96
N GLN A 5 -1.13 7.38 39.40
CA GLN A 5 -1.39 6.14 38.67
C GLN A 5 -2.31 6.37 37.44
N GLU A 6 -3.25 7.31 37.56
CA GLU A 6 -4.09 7.71 36.43
C GLU A 6 -3.26 8.49 35.39
N TYR A 7 -2.35 9.36 35.82
CA TYR A 7 -1.51 10.14 34.92
C TYR A 7 -0.56 9.26 34.11
N GLU A 8 0.10 8.28 34.73
CA GLU A 8 0.94 7.31 34.01
C GLU A 8 0.13 6.51 32.97
N SER A 9 -1.09 6.10 33.32
CA SER A 9 -1.96 5.35 32.42
C SER A 9 -2.38 6.18 31.20
N ILE A 10 -2.72 7.45 31.41
CA ILE A 10 -3.09 8.39 30.34
C ILE A 10 -1.89 8.65 29.41
N VAL A 11 -0.71 8.86 29.98
CA VAL A 11 0.52 9.09 29.20
C VAL A 11 0.93 7.84 28.42
N GLY A 12 0.80 6.64 29.00
CA GLY A 12 1.05 5.37 28.32
C GLY A 12 0.12 5.14 27.12
N PHE A 13 -1.16 5.49 27.26
CA PHE A 13 -2.12 5.41 26.16
C PHE A 13 -1.84 6.45 25.05
N ALA A 14 -1.49 7.67 25.42
CA ALA A 14 -1.17 8.72 24.45
C ALA A 14 0.08 8.39 23.62
N THR A 15 1.13 7.90 24.27
CA THR A 15 2.40 7.53 23.61
C THR A 15 2.22 6.35 22.63
N THR A 16 1.40 5.36 22.98
CA THR A 16 1.08 4.25 22.09
C THR A 16 0.28 4.69 20.86
N LEU A 17 -0.68 5.60 21.00
CA LEU A 17 -1.39 6.18 19.86
C LEU A 17 -0.47 6.95 18.92
N VAL A 18 0.45 7.77 19.47
CA VAL A 18 1.42 8.52 18.67
C VAL A 18 2.39 7.59 17.95
N ALA A 19 2.85 6.52 18.61
CA ALA A 19 3.72 5.53 18.00
C ALA A 19 3.04 4.81 16.82
N LEU A 20 1.79 4.35 17.00
CA LEU A 20 1.03 3.68 15.95
C LEU A 20 0.74 4.62 14.76
N ALA A 21 0.33 5.86 15.03
CA ALA A 21 0.10 6.85 13.99
C ALA A 21 1.40 7.18 13.24
N GLY A 22 2.53 7.30 13.95
CA GLY A 22 3.84 7.54 13.36
C GLY A 22 4.28 6.43 12.40
N VAL A 23 4.09 5.16 12.79
CA VAL A 23 4.40 4.01 11.92
C VAL A 23 3.53 4.02 10.66
N ALA A 24 2.23 4.32 10.78
CA ALA A 24 1.32 4.36 9.62
C ALA A 24 1.73 5.45 8.60
N VAL A 25 2.18 6.62 9.08
CA VAL A 25 2.67 7.72 8.22
C VAL A 25 3.98 7.33 7.53
N MET A 26 4.93 6.74 8.26
CA MET A 26 6.20 6.26 7.70
C MET A 26 5.99 5.21 6.60
N VAL A 27 5.10 4.24 6.83
CA VAL A 27 4.76 3.20 5.83
C VAL A 27 4.16 3.82 4.55
N ARG A 28 3.33 4.85 4.68
CA ARG A 28 2.76 5.57 3.53
C ARG A 28 3.82 6.33 2.73
N GLY A 29 4.79 6.95 3.41
CA GLY A 29 5.90 7.67 2.78
C GLY A 29 6.84 6.76 2.00
N ILE A 30 7.20 5.60 2.58
CA ILE A 30 8.07 4.60 1.93
C ILE A 30 7.39 4.00 0.70
N GLY A 31 6.07 3.80 0.75
CA GLY A 31 5.30 3.41 -0.42
C GLY A 31 5.57 4.34 -1.60
N GLY A 32 5.33 5.65 -1.45
CA GLY A 32 5.41 6.59 -2.57
C GLY A 32 6.77 6.70 -3.27
N ALA A 33 7.88 6.62 -2.53
CA ALA A 33 9.22 6.86 -3.05
C ALA A 33 9.84 5.65 -3.78
N MET A 34 9.34 4.43 -3.55
CA MET A 34 9.88 3.21 -4.18
C MET A 34 9.31 2.93 -5.57
N PHE A 35 8.31 3.69 -6.02
CA PHE A 35 7.70 3.53 -7.33
C PHE A 35 8.31 4.51 -8.34
N HIS A 36 9.58 4.32 -8.69
CA HIS A 36 10.05 4.77 -9.99
C HIS A 36 9.17 4.07 -11.02
N HIS A 37 8.33 4.84 -11.72
CA HIS A 37 7.29 4.30 -12.58
C HIS A 37 7.86 3.28 -13.54
N SER A 38 7.49 2.01 -13.34
CA SER A 38 8.07 0.93 -14.12
C SER A 38 7.59 0.99 -15.57
N ILE A 39 6.43 1.60 -15.83
CA ILE A 39 5.68 1.51 -17.09
C ILE A 39 5.06 2.88 -17.42
N PRO A 40 4.81 3.22 -18.69
CA PRO A 40 4.13 4.46 -19.08
C PRO A 40 2.82 4.69 -18.32
N PRO A 41 2.54 5.92 -17.84
CA PRO A 41 1.33 6.23 -17.08
C PRO A 41 0.02 5.88 -17.80
N GLU A 42 -0.02 6.03 -19.13
CA GLU A 42 -1.19 5.75 -19.95
C GLU A 42 -1.54 4.25 -19.95
N ASP A 43 -0.51 3.40 -20.01
CA ASP A 43 -0.68 1.96 -19.92
C ASP A 43 -1.09 1.51 -18.53
N LEU A 44 -0.51 2.12 -17.49
CA LEU A 44 -0.88 1.84 -16.11
C LEU A 44 -2.36 2.21 -15.86
N ASP A 45 -2.83 3.35 -16.36
CA ASP A 45 -4.22 3.77 -16.26
C ASP A 45 -5.16 2.82 -17.05
N ARG A 46 -4.75 2.40 -18.25
CA ARG A 46 -5.49 1.39 -19.04
C ARG A 46 -5.64 0.07 -18.29
N ILE A 47 -4.58 -0.42 -17.64
CA ILE A 47 -4.60 -1.66 -16.85
C ILE A 47 -5.44 -1.47 -15.57
N ALA A 48 -5.30 -0.31 -14.90
CA ALA A 48 -6.07 0.04 -13.71
C ALA A 48 -7.58 0.09 -13.96
N LYS A 49 -8.00 0.59 -15.13
CA LYS A 49 -9.41 0.60 -15.56
C LYS A 49 -9.98 -0.81 -15.74
N LYS A 50 -9.16 -1.78 -16.17
CA LYS A 50 -9.60 -3.17 -16.40
C LYS A 50 -9.61 -4.02 -15.12
N TYR A 51 -8.56 -3.94 -14.32
CA TYR A 51 -8.31 -4.87 -13.20
C TYR A 51 -8.33 -4.20 -11.81
N GLY A 52 -8.49 -2.88 -11.77
CA GLY A 52 -8.49 -2.06 -10.56
C GLY A 52 -7.12 -1.44 -10.26
N TYR A 53 -7.15 -0.25 -9.68
CA TYR A 53 -5.96 0.54 -9.36
C TYR A 53 -4.99 -0.21 -8.44
N TRP A 54 -5.51 -0.95 -7.46
CA TRP A 54 -4.69 -1.78 -6.57
C TRP A 54 -3.91 -2.85 -7.33
N ALA A 55 -4.55 -3.58 -8.25
CA ALA A 55 -3.93 -4.66 -9.00
C ALA A 55 -2.86 -4.13 -9.96
N ALA A 56 -3.15 -3.03 -10.66
CA ALA A 56 -2.21 -2.38 -11.57
C ALA A 56 -0.95 -1.87 -10.85
N ARG A 57 -1.12 -1.15 -9.73
CA ARG A 57 0.00 -0.64 -8.92
C ARG A 57 0.84 -1.73 -8.28
N ARG A 58 0.19 -2.81 -7.85
CA ARG A 58 0.88 -3.98 -7.29
C ARG A 58 1.67 -4.72 -8.36
N ALA A 59 1.13 -4.85 -9.58
CA ALA A 59 1.80 -5.47 -10.71
C ALA A 59 3.01 -4.65 -11.19
N GLU A 60 2.86 -3.33 -11.31
CA GLU A 60 3.94 -2.39 -11.68
C GLU A 60 5.18 -2.53 -10.75
N ALA A 61 4.94 -2.83 -9.48
CA ALA A 61 5.98 -2.99 -8.46
C ALA A 61 6.74 -4.33 -8.54
N MET A 62 6.15 -5.35 -9.17
CA MET A 62 6.67 -6.72 -9.21
C MET A 62 7.33 -7.08 -10.53
N VAL A 63 6.99 -6.35 -11.59
CA VAL A 63 7.36 -6.66 -12.97
C VAL A 63 8.62 -5.88 -13.37
N PRO A 64 9.51 -6.45 -14.21
CA PRO A 64 10.65 -5.73 -14.77
C PRO A 64 10.28 -4.41 -15.47
N HIS A 65 11.24 -3.49 -15.51
CA HIS A 65 11.04 -2.15 -16.08
C HIS A 65 10.60 -2.20 -17.56
N MET A 66 9.61 -1.37 -17.89
CA MET A 66 8.95 -1.18 -19.19
C MET A 66 8.23 -2.39 -19.80
N ASP A 67 8.03 -3.49 -19.07
CA ASP A 67 7.27 -4.64 -19.58
C ASP A 67 5.76 -4.48 -19.27
N VAL A 68 5.06 -3.77 -20.15
CA VAL A 68 3.61 -3.53 -20.06
C VAL A 68 2.82 -4.84 -20.06
N GLU A 69 3.21 -5.81 -20.89
CA GLU A 69 2.46 -7.05 -21.05
C GLU A 69 2.58 -7.95 -19.82
N ALA A 70 3.78 -8.07 -19.26
CA ALA A 70 3.98 -8.79 -18.01
C ALA A 70 3.20 -8.14 -16.86
N CYS A 71 3.12 -6.81 -16.83
CA CYS A 71 2.30 -6.10 -15.87
C CYS A 71 0.81 -6.36 -16.05
N GLU A 72 0.31 -6.38 -17.28
CA GLU A 72 -1.10 -6.69 -17.53
C GLU A 72 -1.44 -8.14 -17.14
N ARG A 73 -0.55 -9.11 -17.41
CA ARG A 73 -0.72 -10.51 -16.99
C ARG A 73 -0.73 -10.64 -15.46
N GLU A 74 0.18 -9.96 -14.78
CA GLU A 74 0.26 -10.03 -13.32
C GLU A 74 -0.91 -9.30 -12.64
N ALA A 75 -1.34 -8.16 -13.19
CA ALA A 75 -2.54 -7.45 -12.73
C ALA A 75 -3.80 -8.33 -12.86
N LYS A 76 -3.93 -9.05 -13.99
CA LYS A 76 -5.00 -10.02 -14.20
C LYS A 76 -4.95 -11.14 -13.15
N ARG A 77 -3.77 -11.74 -12.92
CA ARG A 77 -3.59 -12.80 -11.92
C ARG A 77 -3.99 -12.33 -10.52
N LEU A 78 -3.58 -11.13 -10.13
CA LEU A 78 -3.92 -10.54 -8.83
C LEU A 78 -5.41 -10.25 -8.68
N TYR A 79 -6.04 -9.72 -9.72
CA TYR A 79 -7.48 -9.49 -9.77
C TYR A 79 -8.27 -10.79 -9.62
N GLU A 80 -7.89 -11.83 -10.37
CA GLU A 80 -8.51 -13.16 -10.30
C GLU A 80 -8.35 -13.78 -8.91
N VAL A 81 -7.16 -13.70 -8.30
CA VAL A 81 -6.95 -14.21 -6.93
C VAL A 81 -7.89 -13.55 -5.94
N ILE A 82 -8.10 -12.23 -6.00
CA ILE A 82 -9.04 -11.54 -5.10
C ILE A 82 -10.48 -11.94 -5.41
N LYS A 83 -10.85 -12.00 -6.68
CA LYS A 83 -12.22 -12.28 -7.12
C LYS A 83 -12.67 -13.70 -6.78
N TYR A 84 -11.78 -14.69 -6.90
CA TYR A 84 -12.12 -16.11 -6.71
C TYR A 84 -11.79 -16.64 -5.31
N ARG A 85 -11.00 -15.93 -4.50
CA ARG A 85 -10.71 -16.31 -3.11
C ARG A 85 -11.71 -15.74 -2.09
N ARG A 86 -12.51 -14.74 -2.48
CA ARG A 86 -13.50 -14.10 -1.62
C ARG A 86 -14.90 -14.66 -1.90
#